data_AF-A0A4Q3BY28-F1
#
_entry.id   AF-A0A4Q3BY28-F1
#
_cell.length_a   1.000
_cell.length_b   1.000
_cell.length_c   1.000
_cell.angle_alpha   90.00
_cell.angle_beta   90.00
_cell.angle_gamma   90.00
#
_symmetry.space_group_name_H-M   'P 1'
#
loop_
_entity.id
_entity.type
_entity.pdbx_description
1 polymer ?
#
loop_
_entity_poly.entity_id
_entity_poly.type
_entity_poly.pdbx_seq_one_letter_code
_entity_poly.pdbx_strand_id
1 'polypeptide(L)'
;MTGGIANAFTPNGDGINDYWKIKGIENYTNGTVSVFTRDGRQVYQSKGYAVPFDGTFNGKQLPAGVYYYVIDLKSCNLISGNVTILR
;
A
#
# COMPACT_ATOMS: atom_id res chain seq x y z
N MET A 1 -13.30 7.46 3.84
CA MET A 1 -12.51 7.55 2.59
C MET A 1 -13.43 7.97 1.46
N THR A 2 -13.14 9.05 0.74
CA THR A 2 -14.06 9.67 -0.25
C THR A 2 -13.58 9.54 -1.70
N GLY A 3 -12.47 8.84 -1.96
CA GLY A 3 -11.96 8.54 -3.30
C GLY A 3 -11.51 7.09 -3.41
N GLY A 4 -11.57 6.53 -4.63
CA GLY A 4 -11.10 5.17 -4.89
C GLY A 4 -9.61 4.99 -4.54
N ILE A 5 -9.24 3.77 -4.16
CA ILE A 5 -7.86 3.40 -3.89
C ILE A 5 -7.21 3.03 -5.22
N ALA A 6 -6.08 3.67 -5.56
CA ALA A 6 -5.32 3.31 -6.75
C ALA A 6 -4.87 1.85 -6.66
N ASN A 7 -4.94 1.10 -7.75
CA ASN A 7 -4.60 -0.31 -7.79
C ASN A 7 -3.25 -0.59 -8.48
N ALA A 8 -2.46 0.45 -8.82
CA ALA A 8 -1.14 0.29 -9.41
C ALA A 8 -0.22 1.50 -9.11
N PHE A 9 1.09 1.25 -9.13
CA PHE A 9 2.13 2.27 -9.02
C PHE A 9 3.44 1.77 -9.68
N THR A 10 4.37 2.68 -9.99
CA THR A 10 5.60 2.44 -10.79
C THR A 10 6.83 2.91 -10.02
N PRO A 11 7.38 2.12 -9.07
CA PRO A 11 8.56 2.50 -8.28
C PRO A 11 9.85 2.36 -9.10
N ASN A 12 10.01 3.24 -10.08
CA ASN A 12 11.15 3.27 -11.01
C ASN A 12 12.13 4.43 -10.73
N GLY A 13 11.79 5.35 -9.82
CA GLY A 13 12.61 6.48 -9.39
C GLY A 13 12.52 7.71 -10.29
N ASP A 14 11.51 7.82 -11.16
CA ASP A 14 11.30 8.98 -12.03
C ASP A 14 10.52 10.13 -11.35
N GLY A 15 10.06 9.93 -10.11
CA GLY A 15 9.26 10.87 -9.33
C GLY A 15 7.75 10.77 -9.56
N ILE A 16 7.30 9.93 -10.50
CA ILE A 16 5.91 9.79 -10.94
C ILE A 16 5.37 8.45 -10.47
N ASN A 17 4.39 8.47 -9.57
CA ASN A 17 3.76 7.26 -9.01
C ASN A 17 4.77 6.25 -8.42
N ASP A 18 5.91 6.71 -7.90
CA ASP A 18 6.89 5.86 -7.22
C ASP A 18 6.37 5.24 -5.92
N TYR A 19 5.35 5.87 -5.33
CA TYR A 19 4.75 5.47 -4.09
C TYR A 19 3.27 5.17 -4.30
N TRP A 20 2.80 4.13 -3.65
CA TRP A 20 1.37 3.86 -3.58
C TRP A 20 0.71 4.86 -2.64
N LYS A 21 0.05 5.89 -3.18
CA LYS A 21 -0.63 6.92 -2.37
C LYS A 21 -2.10 6.56 -2.18
N ILE A 22 -2.56 6.51 -0.92
CA ILE A 22 -3.97 6.27 -0.58
C ILE A 22 -4.58 7.61 -0.13
N LYS A 23 -5.54 8.14 -0.88
CA LYS A 23 -6.20 9.42 -0.55
C LYS A 23 -7.19 9.26 0.60
N GLY A 24 -7.19 10.19 1.55
CA GLY A 24 -8.11 10.20 2.69
C GLY A 24 -7.66 9.36 3.88
N ILE A 25 -6.58 8.59 3.75
CA ILE A 25 -6.02 7.76 4.84
C ILE A 25 -5.42 8.61 5.96
N GLU A 26 -5.00 9.84 5.63
CA GLU A 26 -4.44 10.81 6.56
C GLU A 26 -5.41 11.19 7.70
N ASN A 27 -6.72 11.00 7.50
CA ASN A 27 -7.75 11.20 8.52
C ASN A 27 -7.84 10.06 9.54
N TYR A 28 -7.09 8.96 9.33
CA TYR A 28 -7.13 7.74 10.12
C TYR A 28 -5.75 7.44 10.69
N THR A 29 -5.24 8.30 11.57
CA THR A 29 -3.91 8.20 12.18
C THR A 29 -3.68 6.92 13.00
N ASN A 30 -4.76 6.31 13.51
CA ASN A 30 -4.72 5.01 14.19
C ASN A 30 -4.92 3.82 13.25
N GLY A 31 -5.28 4.06 11.99
CA GLY A 31 -5.45 3.02 10.98
C GLY A 31 -4.14 2.32 10.67
N THR A 32 -4.21 1.11 10.13
CA THR A 32 -3.04 0.33 9.72
C THR A 32 -3.21 -0.12 8.28
N VAL A 33 -2.19 0.12 7.46
CA VAL A 33 -2.10 -0.42 6.10
C VAL A 33 -1.07 -1.52 6.10
N SER A 34 -1.45 -2.69 5.60
CA SER A 34 -0.55 -3.85 5.42
C SER A 34 -0.61 -4.33 3.98
N VAL A 35 0.53 -4.74 3.42
CA VAL A 35 0.63 -5.29 2.05
C VAL A 35 1.27 -6.68 2.11
N PHE A 36 0.75 -7.59 1.30
CA PHE A 36 1.08 -9.01 1.29
C PHE A 36 1.41 -9.49 -0.11
N THR A 37 2.30 -10.47 -0.21
CA THR A 37 2.48 -11.27 -1.43
C THR A 37 1.24 -12.13 -1.70
N ARG A 38 1.16 -12.72 -2.89
CA ARG A 38 0.13 -13.70 -3.25
C ARG A 38 0.06 -14.89 -2.29
N ASP A 39 1.19 -15.30 -1.73
CA ASP A 39 1.28 -16.42 -0.79
C ASP A 39 0.98 -16.01 0.67
N GLY A 40 0.55 -14.76 0.90
CA GLY A 40 0.15 -14.27 2.23
C GLY A 40 1.30 -13.74 3.09
N ARG A 41 2.53 -13.62 2.57
CA ARG A 41 3.64 -13.03 3.33
C ARG A 41 3.49 -11.52 3.40
N GLN A 42 3.45 -10.95 4.61
CA GLN A 42 3.47 -9.50 4.80
C GLN A 42 4.82 -8.92 4.36
N VAL A 43 4.78 -7.93 3.47
CA VAL A 43 5.96 -7.24 2.92
C VAL A 43 5.99 -5.75 3.24
N TYR A 44 4.93 -5.22 3.83
CA TYR A 44 4.89 -3.84 4.29
C TYR A 44 3.80 -3.67 5.36
N GLN A 45 4.04 -2.78 6.31
CA GLN A 45 3.06 -2.34 7.29
C GLN A 45 3.33 -0.89 7.70
N SER A 46 2.27 -0.09 7.88
CA SER A 46 2.38 1.27 8.38
C SER A 46 1.14 1.69 9.17
N LYS A 47 1.36 2.25 10.37
CA LYS A 47 0.32 2.89 11.18
C LYS A 47 0.14 4.34 10.72
N GLY A 48 -1.10 4.76 10.50
CA GLY A 48 -1.48 6.07 9.97
C GLY A 48 -0.99 6.33 8.55
N TYR A 49 -0.39 5.32 7.89
CA TYR A 49 0.22 5.42 6.57
C TYR A 49 1.24 6.56 6.42
N ALA A 50 2.04 6.81 7.47
CA ALA A 50 2.97 7.93 7.52
C ALA A 50 4.08 7.88 6.45
N VAL A 51 4.48 6.67 6.06
CA VAL A 51 5.46 6.41 5.00
C VAL A 51 4.79 5.53 3.97
N PRO A 52 4.37 6.05 2.80
CA PRO A 52 3.71 5.26 1.77
C PRO A 52 4.53 4.06 1.31
N PHE A 53 3.86 2.99 0.86
CA PHE A 53 4.53 1.82 0.29
C PHE A 53 5.24 2.20 -1.02
N ASP A 54 6.53 1.88 -1.10
CA ASP A 54 7.44 2.21 -2.22
C ASP A 54 7.80 0.98 -3.06
N GLY A 55 7.16 -0.17 -2.81
CA GLY A 55 7.47 -1.40 -3.51
C GLY A 55 8.75 -2.09 -3.07
N THR A 56 9.28 -1.76 -1.88
CA THR A 56 10.45 -2.44 -1.31
C THR A 56 10.11 -3.27 -0.07
N PHE A 57 10.92 -4.30 0.19
CA PHE A 57 10.88 -5.09 1.41
C PHE A 57 12.30 -5.44 1.83
N ASN A 58 12.66 -5.14 3.09
CA ASN A 58 14.02 -5.32 3.63
C ASN A 58 15.10 -4.68 2.75
N GLY A 59 14.85 -3.47 2.25
CA GLY A 59 15.78 -2.70 1.41
C GLY A 59 15.95 -3.23 -0.01
N LYS A 60 15.15 -4.22 -0.44
CA LYS A 60 15.18 -4.77 -1.80
C LYS A 60 13.89 -4.47 -2.53
N GLN A 61 13.99 -4.15 -3.82
CA GLN A 61 12.82 -3.99 -4.68
C GLN A 61 12.07 -5.32 -4.82
N LEU A 62 10.75 -5.25 -4.66
CA LEU A 62 9.87 -6.38 -4.90
C LEU A 62 9.65 -6.60 -6.41
N PRO A 63 9.41 -7.84 -6.87
CA PRO A 63 9.07 -8.10 -8.26
C PRO A 63 7.83 -7.32 -8.74
N ALA A 64 7.78 -7.02 -10.05
CA ALA A 64 6.55 -6.53 -10.66
C ALA A 64 5.47 -7.62 -10.55
N GLY A 65 4.25 -7.24 -10.24
CA GLY A 65 3.17 -8.18 -10.01
C GLY A 65 2.10 -7.67 -9.07
N VAL A 66 1.13 -8.54 -8.82
CA VAL A 66 -0.03 -8.26 -7.97
C VAL A 66 0.30 -8.57 -6.51
N TYR A 67 0.03 -7.59 -5.65
CA TYR A 67 0.09 -7.67 -4.21
C TYR A 67 -1.30 -7.39 -3.63
N TYR A 68 -1.51 -7.80 -2.39
CA TYR A 68 -2.79 -7.65 -1.70
C TYR A 68 -2.63 -6.73 -0.52
N TYR A 69 -3.63 -5.91 -0.22
CA TYR A 69 -3.60 -5.03 0.93
C TYR A 69 -4.77 -5.28 1.87
N VAL A 70 -4.53 -4.95 3.13
CA VAL A 70 -5.55 -4.81 4.17
C VAL A 70 -5.34 -3.46 4.85
N ILE A 71 -6.38 -2.65 4.86
CA ILE A 71 -6.45 -1.36 5.57
C ILE A 71 -7.47 -1.52 6.69
N ASP A 72 -6.99 -1.49 7.92
CA ASP A 72 -7.82 -1.48 9.11
C ASP A 72 -7.94 -0.04 9.61
N LEU A 73 -9.11 0.57 9.49
CA LEU A 73 -9.36 1.96 9.91
C LEU A 73 -9.61 2.10 11.42
N LYS A 74 -9.59 1.00 12.19
CA LYS A 74 -9.89 0.93 13.64
C LYS A 74 -11.28 1.44 14.05
N SER A 75 -12.12 1.81 13.10
CA SER A 75 -13.50 2.30 13.26
C SER A 75 -14.53 1.30 12.72
N CYS A 76 -14.25 -0.01 12.85
CA CYS A 76 -15.04 -1.13 12.32
C CYS A 76 -15.05 -1.31 10.78
N ASN A 77 -14.19 -0.59 10.05
CA ASN A 77 -14.06 -0.74 8.60
C ASN A 77 -12.73 -1.41 8.24
N LEU A 78 -12.83 -2.60 7.65
CA LEU A 78 -11.71 -3.28 7.01
C LEU A 78 -11.86 -3.13 5.49
N ILE A 79 -10.81 -2.64 4.83
CA ILE A 79 -10.80 -2.47 3.38
C ILE A 79 -9.69 -3.34 2.82
N SER A 80 -10.01 -4.17 1.84
CA SER A 80 -9.05 -5.06 1.19
C SER A 80 -9.16 -4.97 -0.32
N GLY A 81 -8.07 -5.27 -1.00
CA GLY A 81 -8.00 -5.28 -2.45
C GLY A 81 -6.60 -5.64 -2.91
N ASN A 82 -6.31 -5.31 -4.17
CA ASN A 82 -5.00 -5.51 -4.75
C ASN A 82 -4.33 -4.20 -5.15
N VAL A 83 -3.00 -4.22 -5.16
CA VAL A 83 -2.15 -3.19 -5.73
C VAL A 83 -1.09 -3.86 -6.60
N THR A 84 -0.88 -3.34 -7.79
CA THR A 84 0.07 -3.88 -8.77
C THR A 84 1.32 -3.02 -8.79
N ILE A 85 2.49 -3.66 -8.63
CA ILE A 85 3.78 -3.03 -8.89
C ILE A 85 4.06 -3.17 -10.39
N LEU A 86 4.20 -2.05 -11.07
CA LEU A 86 4.59 -1.95 -12.48
C LEU A 86 6.05 -1.48 -12.59
N ARG A 87 6.67 -1.67 -13.76
CA ARG A 87 8.00 -1.16 -14.10
C ARG A 87 8.02 -0.62 -15.51
#